data_AF-A0A372INC3-F1
#
_entry.id   AF-A0A372INC3-F1
#
_cell.length_a   1.000
_cell.length_b   1.000
_cell.length_c   1.000
_cell.angle_alpha   90.00
_cell.angle_beta   90.00
_cell.angle_gamma   90.00
#
_symmetry.space_group_name_H-M   'P 1'
#
loop_
_entity.id
_entity.type
_entity.pdbx_description
1 polymer ?
#
loop_
_entity_poly.entity_id
_entity_poly.type
_entity_poly.pdbx_seq_one_letter_code
_entity_poly.pdbx_strand_id
1 'polypeptide(L)'
;MRPRDTRCIVLRRCAISGLMLCCTLVASARTRPHYGGTLRVETQEDPWQTADGMARRLTMDGLTRLDTAGQVRAALATGWSSQNGEHRWEFRIRPNVHFHDGTALTAETVAASLTQSCRSGACPWTAVQAVGQTVVLTSDSPMPDLPAQLARAEFLIAHSDTQGAPDGTGVFQVTGFANGVMAFAANDDYWNGRPFVDAVELRPRRSIRDQWLDLSIGRADLVQVPPQMLHQAQQQHMAVTVSEPVELVALQLSATGALANPKLREAVALAVDRSALYNVIFQKQGEITASLLPEALSGYAFLFAPDRDLNRAVALRGGATSSVLTLAAEDGGAELQLAIERIALNLREAGFRAQVMPAAQSGQGQPDILLRRVSLEETQAGAALNEMLESFGQHGTASGTDTAALYRAERDFLAGHTVVPLLWLPRAWAVSERVRDLRLAADGSPQLSDAASEDTK
;
A
#
# COMPACT_ATOMS: atom_id res chain seq x y z
N MET A 1 35.44 -6.89 83.62
CA MET A 1 34.71 -8.02 84.25
C MET A 1 33.42 -8.22 83.48
N ARG A 2 33.01 -9.47 83.28
CA ARG A 2 32.04 -9.97 82.29
C ARG A 2 30.62 -9.35 82.31
N PRO A 3 29.90 -9.44 81.17
CA PRO A 3 28.50 -9.05 80.97
C PRO A 3 27.51 -10.15 81.40
N ARG A 4 26.21 -9.83 81.46
CA ARG A 4 24.98 -10.69 81.38
C ARG A 4 23.77 -9.73 81.41
N ASP A 5 22.61 -9.93 80.78
CA ASP A 5 22.07 -11.01 79.96
C ASP A 5 20.86 -10.47 79.17
N THR A 6 20.83 -10.84 77.89
CA THR A 6 19.70 -11.24 77.03
C THR A 6 18.28 -11.38 77.64
N ARG A 7 17.24 -10.77 77.02
CA ARG A 7 16.11 -11.46 76.32
C ARG A 7 14.83 -10.62 76.09
N CYS A 8 14.20 -10.94 74.95
CA CYS A 8 12.79 -10.81 74.53
C CYS A 8 12.24 -9.39 74.29
N ILE A 9 12.15 -8.93 73.02
CA ILE A 9 11.08 -9.22 72.05
C ILE A 9 9.71 -8.73 72.57
N VAL A 10 9.16 -7.68 71.95
CA VAL A 10 7.85 -7.70 71.24
C VAL A 10 7.41 -6.27 70.86
N LEU A 11 7.29 -6.07 69.54
CA LEU A 11 6.26 -5.35 68.80
C LEU A 11 5.63 -4.07 69.40
N ARG A 12 5.79 -2.95 68.66
CA ARG A 12 4.70 -2.21 67.96
C ARG A 12 5.12 -0.74 67.75
N ARG A 13 5.39 -0.39 66.49
CA ARG A 13 4.99 0.85 65.77
C ARG A 13 5.99 1.13 64.65
N CYS A 14 5.64 0.67 63.44
CA CYS A 14 5.25 1.57 62.33
C CYS A 14 6.50 2.22 61.70
N ALA A 15 7.23 1.58 60.78
CA ALA A 15 6.77 1.03 59.50
C ALA A 15 5.91 2.05 58.71
N ILE A 16 6.56 3.09 58.20
CA ILE A 16 6.25 3.90 57.00
C ILE A 16 7.58 4.65 56.72
N SER A 17 7.91 4.90 55.45
CA SER A 17 9.13 5.62 54.97
C SER A 17 10.32 4.74 54.57
N GLY A 18 10.07 3.76 53.71
CA GLY A 18 11.13 3.00 53.04
C GLY A 18 10.68 2.29 51.77
N LEU A 19 9.68 2.83 51.06
CA LEU A 19 9.20 2.28 49.79
C LEU A 19 9.13 3.42 48.77
N MET A 20 10.25 3.68 48.09
CA MET A 20 10.24 4.47 46.85
C MET A 20 11.20 3.85 45.83
N LEU A 21 10.60 3.54 44.68
CA LEU A 21 11.22 3.37 43.37
C LEU A 21 12.10 2.12 43.15
N CYS A 22 11.50 0.94 43.24
CA CYS A 22 11.76 -0.06 42.20
C CYS A 22 10.85 0.29 41.02
N CYS A 23 11.36 1.05 40.05
CA CYS A 23 10.81 1.03 38.70
C CYS A 23 10.95 -0.42 38.20
N THR A 24 9.89 -1.21 38.34
CA THR A 24 9.71 -2.39 37.52
C THR A 24 9.57 -1.90 36.09
N LEU A 25 10.69 -1.74 35.40
CA LEU A 25 10.75 -1.95 33.98
C LEU A 25 10.14 -3.33 33.79
N VAL A 26 8.87 -3.38 33.39
CA VAL A 26 8.32 -4.56 32.73
C VAL A 26 9.12 -4.63 31.45
N ALA A 27 10.29 -5.26 31.52
CA ALA A 27 10.93 -5.80 30.36
C ALA A 27 9.91 -6.80 29.82
N SER A 28 9.14 -6.39 28.80
CA SER A 28 8.49 -7.34 27.92
C SER A 28 9.63 -8.19 27.38
N ALA A 29 9.86 -9.34 28.01
CA ALA A 29 10.70 -10.37 27.45
C ALA A 29 10.01 -10.72 26.13
N ARG A 30 10.51 -10.17 25.02
CA ARG A 30 10.14 -10.63 23.69
C ARG A 30 10.48 -12.11 23.70
N THR A 31 9.46 -12.96 23.79
CA THR A 31 9.62 -14.39 23.59
C THR A 31 10.29 -14.56 22.22
N ARG A 32 11.33 -15.38 22.16
CA ARG A 32 12.05 -15.62 20.92
C ARG A 32 11.04 -16.13 19.88
N PRO A 33 11.00 -15.58 18.66
CA PRO A 33 10.07 -16.06 17.64
C PRO A 33 10.22 -17.57 17.47
N HIS A 34 9.09 -18.28 17.53
CA HIS A 34 9.06 -19.72 17.33
C HIS A 34 8.80 -20.02 15.86
N TYR A 35 9.60 -20.93 15.29
CA TYR A 35 9.33 -21.46 13.97
C TYR A 35 8.12 -22.39 14.03
N GLY A 36 7.22 -22.28 13.06
CA GLY A 36 6.10 -23.18 12.91
C GLY A 36 4.78 -22.49 12.56
N GLY A 37 3.79 -23.33 12.24
CA GLY A 37 2.38 -22.93 12.13
C GLY A 37 2.00 -22.38 10.76
N THR A 38 0.69 -22.15 10.59
CA THR A 38 0.11 -21.62 9.35
C THR A 38 -0.56 -20.29 9.63
N LEU A 39 -0.19 -19.26 8.87
CA LEU A 39 -0.82 -17.95 8.93
C LEU A 39 -1.99 -17.88 7.94
N ARG A 40 -3.21 -17.65 8.44
CA ARG A 40 -4.41 -17.57 7.61
C ARG A 40 -4.81 -16.13 7.38
N VAL A 41 -4.68 -15.64 6.15
CA VAL A 41 -4.99 -14.26 5.78
C VAL A 41 -6.24 -14.23 4.90
N GLU A 42 -7.18 -13.34 5.23
CA GLU A 42 -8.37 -13.13 4.41
C GLU A 42 -8.42 -11.70 3.86
N THR A 43 -8.81 -11.57 2.59
CA THR A 43 -8.86 -10.28 1.87
C THR A 43 -10.16 -10.15 1.08
N GLN A 44 -10.58 -8.92 0.80
CA GLN A 44 -11.69 -8.70 -0.15
C GLN A 44 -11.24 -8.86 -1.60
N GLU A 45 -10.05 -8.36 -1.90
CA GLU A 45 -9.49 -8.29 -3.24
C GLU A 45 -8.74 -9.58 -3.61
N ASP A 46 -8.50 -9.76 -4.90
CA ASP A 46 -7.69 -10.86 -5.42
C ASP A 46 -6.19 -10.51 -5.29
N PRO A 47 -5.41 -11.24 -4.48
CA PRO A 47 -4.02 -10.88 -4.15
C PRO A 47 -3.04 -11.07 -5.31
N TRP A 48 -3.47 -11.57 -6.48
CA TRP A 48 -2.68 -11.56 -7.71
C TRP A 48 -2.95 -10.34 -8.60
N GLN A 49 -4.13 -9.74 -8.48
CA GLN A 49 -4.60 -8.68 -9.40
C GLN A 49 -4.38 -7.27 -8.85
N THR A 50 -4.07 -7.12 -7.57
CA THR A 50 -3.78 -5.81 -6.97
C THR A 50 -2.35 -5.37 -7.30
N ALA A 51 -2.15 -4.06 -7.45
CA ALA A 51 -0.82 -3.47 -7.69
C ALA A 51 0.18 -3.91 -6.61
N ASP A 52 -0.27 -3.95 -5.35
CA ASP A 52 0.50 -4.43 -4.19
C ASP A 52 0.49 -5.96 -3.97
N GLY A 53 0.13 -6.74 -4.99
CA GLY A 53 -0.25 -8.15 -4.88
C GLY A 53 0.51 -8.95 -3.83
N MET A 54 -0.14 -9.18 -2.68
CA MET A 54 0.45 -9.88 -1.53
C MET A 54 1.04 -11.23 -1.94
N ALA A 55 0.36 -11.95 -2.85
CA ALA A 55 0.85 -13.22 -3.36
C ALA A 55 2.19 -13.07 -4.11
N ARG A 56 2.35 -12.03 -4.94
CA ARG A 56 3.59 -11.76 -5.68
C ARG A 56 4.74 -11.45 -4.73
N ARG A 57 4.52 -10.62 -3.71
CA ARG A 57 5.56 -10.27 -2.72
C ARG A 57 5.98 -11.45 -1.83
N LEU A 58 5.14 -12.48 -1.69
CA LEU A 58 5.50 -13.71 -0.98
C LEU A 58 6.35 -14.65 -1.84
N THR A 59 6.08 -14.69 -3.15
CA THR A 59 6.68 -15.67 -4.06
C THR A 59 7.84 -15.15 -4.89
N MET A 60 7.99 -13.84 -5.04
CA MET A 60 8.98 -13.21 -5.91
C MET A 60 9.74 -12.10 -5.18
N ASP A 61 11.01 -11.91 -5.53
CA ASP A 61 11.84 -10.80 -5.05
C ASP A 61 12.20 -9.84 -6.19
N GLY A 62 12.45 -8.57 -5.83
CA GLY A 62 12.96 -7.55 -6.75
C GLY A 62 14.50 -7.49 -6.75
N LEU A 63 15.06 -6.70 -7.65
CA LEU A 63 16.49 -6.36 -7.58
C LEU A 63 16.82 -5.59 -6.30
N THR A 64 15.88 -4.75 -5.89
CA THR A 64 15.90 -3.96 -4.67
C THR A 64 14.63 -4.25 -3.87
N ARG A 65 14.59 -3.78 -2.63
CA ARG A 65 13.40 -3.83 -1.76
C ARG A 65 13.32 -2.57 -0.92
N LEU A 66 12.13 -2.20 -0.47
CA LEU A 66 11.96 -1.13 0.53
C LEU A 66 11.95 -1.74 1.93
N ASP A 67 12.62 -1.09 2.89
CA ASP A 67 12.46 -1.42 4.31
C ASP A 67 11.21 -0.76 4.91
N THR A 68 10.94 -0.99 6.20
CA THR A 68 9.78 -0.40 6.89
C THR A 68 9.82 1.13 6.99
N ALA A 69 10.97 1.75 6.73
CA ALA A 69 11.12 3.20 6.64
C ALA A 69 11.09 3.70 5.18
N GLY A 70 10.77 2.81 4.23
CA GLY A 70 10.71 3.12 2.81
C GLY A 70 12.07 3.25 2.14
N GLN A 71 13.17 2.94 2.83
CA GLN A 71 14.49 3.12 2.26
C GLN A 71 14.85 1.95 1.35
N VAL A 72 15.44 2.25 0.20
CA VAL A 72 15.89 1.24 -0.76
C VAL A 72 17.02 0.41 -0.16
N ARG A 73 16.85 -0.91 -0.17
CA ARG A 73 17.82 -1.91 0.27
C ARG A 73 18.13 -2.89 -0.86
N ALA A 74 19.31 -3.48 -0.79
CA ALA A 74 19.69 -4.62 -1.60
C ALA A 74 18.75 -5.81 -1.38
N ALA A 75 18.40 -6.48 -2.48
CA ALA A 75 17.68 -7.75 -2.50
C ALA A 75 18.43 -8.75 -3.40
N LEU A 76 17.90 -9.06 -4.58
CA LEU A 76 18.58 -9.89 -5.58
C LEU A 76 19.80 -9.18 -6.18
N ALA A 77 19.86 -7.85 -6.18
CA ALA A 77 21.08 -7.11 -6.44
C ALA A 77 21.87 -6.87 -5.15
N THR A 78 23.15 -7.21 -5.14
CA THR A 78 24.07 -6.97 -4.02
C THR A 78 24.51 -5.51 -3.91
N GLY A 79 24.40 -4.76 -5.01
CA GLY A 79 24.69 -3.34 -5.10
C GLY A 79 24.50 -2.84 -6.52
N TRP A 80 24.46 -1.52 -6.67
CA TRP A 80 24.22 -0.85 -7.94
C TRP A 80 24.97 0.48 -8.06
N SER A 81 25.11 0.97 -9.28
CA SER A 81 25.71 2.27 -9.58
C SER A 81 25.09 2.91 -10.80
N SER A 82 24.95 4.24 -10.79
CA SER A 82 24.49 5.04 -11.93
C SER A 82 25.66 5.70 -12.68
N GLN A 83 25.48 5.92 -13.97
CA GLN A 83 26.41 6.58 -14.88
C GLN A 83 25.64 7.49 -15.84
N ASN A 84 26.35 8.40 -16.52
CA ASN A 84 25.77 9.32 -17.52
C ASN A 84 24.58 10.13 -16.98
N GLY A 85 24.70 10.68 -15.76
CA GLY A 85 23.61 11.43 -15.13
C GLY A 85 22.35 10.59 -14.94
N GLU A 86 22.50 9.32 -14.52
CA GLU A 86 21.40 8.38 -14.24
C GLU A 86 20.65 7.85 -15.47
N HIS A 87 21.22 8.03 -16.67
CA HIS A 87 20.72 7.39 -17.90
C HIS A 87 21.14 5.93 -18.02
N ARG A 88 22.13 5.49 -17.24
CA ARG A 88 22.65 4.11 -17.25
C ARG A 88 22.84 3.60 -15.84
N TRP A 89 22.23 2.47 -15.50
CA TRP A 89 22.38 1.81 -14.20
C TRP A 89 22.91 0.39 -14.35
N GLU A 90 23.79 0.00 -13.45
CA GLU A 90 24.35 -1.35 -13.36
C GLU A 90 23.98 -1.97 -12.01
N PHE A 91 23.39 -3.18 -12.03
CA PHE A 91 23.00 -3.94 -10.84
C PHE A 91 23.72 -5.30 -10.80
N ARG A 92 24.48 -5.55 -9.75
CA ARG A 92 25.24 -6.81 -9.59
C ARG A 92 24.38 -7.88 -8.95
N ILE A 93 24.08 -8.95 -9.68
CA ILE A 93 23.18 -10.01 -9.23
C ILE A 93 23.84 -10.89 -8.16
N ARG A 94 23.10 -11.21 -7.11
CA ARG A 94 23.53 -12.07 -6.00
C ARG A 94 23.84 -13.48 -6.51
N PRO A 95 25.02 -14.03 -6.18
CA PRO A 95 25.34 -15.41 -6.53
C PRO A 95 24.58 -16.39 -5.63
N ASN A 96 24.43 -17.63 -6.11
CA ASN A 96 23.84 -18.75 -5.36
C ASN A 96 22.37 -18.56 -4.94
N VAL A 97 21.60 -17.76 -5.70
CA VAL A 97 20.15 -17.69 -5.57
C VAL A 97 19.53 -18.65 -6.59
N HIS A 98 18.48 -19.35 -6.17
CA HIS A 98 17.73 -20.27 -7.03
C HIS A 98 16.26 -19.87 -7.01
N PHE A 99 15.58 -20.10 -8.14
CA PHE A 99 14.13 -20.11 -8.20
C PHE A 99 13.58 -21.32 -7.44
N HIS A 100 12.27 -21.35 -7.17
CA HIS A 100 11.67 -22.45 -6.40
C HIS A 100 11.76 -23.80 -7.12
N ASP A 101 11.84 -23.81 -8.46
CA ASP A 101 12.10 -25.00 -9.27
C ASP A 101 13.57 -25.51 -9.21
N GLY A 102 14.45 -24.77 -8.51
CA GLY A 102 15.87 -25.08 -8.36
C GLY A 102 16.77 -24.54 -9.47
N THR A 103 16.22 -23.89 -10.49
CA THR A 103 17.03 -23.20 -11.52
C THR A 103 17.80 -22.03 -10.91
N ALA A 104 19.04 -21.81 -11.36
CA ALA A 104 19.87 -20.74 -10.84
C ALA A 104 19.42 -19.37 -11.37
N LEU A 105 19.41 -18.36 -10.50
CA LEU A 105 19.18 -16.97 -10.90
C LEU A 105 20.42 -16.41 -11.63
N THR A 106 20.23 -16.00 -12.89
CA THR A 106 21.29 -15.36 -13.69
C THR A 106 20.89 -13.96 -14.15
N ALA A 107 21.87 -13.14 -14.55
CA ALA A 107 21.59 -11.82 -15.08
C ALA A 107 20.71 -11.87 -16.35
N GLU A 108 20.84 -12.92 -17.16
CA GLU A 108 20.00 -13.16 -18.34
C GLU A 108 18.54 -13.40 -17.95
N THR A 109 18.28 -14.21 -16.93
CA THR A 109 16.92 -14.46 -16.44
C THR A 109 16.26 -13.18 -15.89
N VAL A 110 17.03 -12.37 -15.15
CA VAL A 110 16.58 -11.06 -14.65
C VAL A 110 16.26 -10.12 -15.81
N ALA A 111 17.17 -9.99 -16.79
CA ALA A 111 16.99 -9.09 -17.93
C ALA A 111 15.76 -9.48 -18.78
N ALA A 112 15.55 -10.79 -18.97
CA ALA A 112 14.36 -11.31 -19.66
C ALA A 112 13.07 -11.00 -18.88
N SER A 113 13.08 -11.18 -17.56
CA SER A 113 11.94 -10.89 -16.68
C SER A 113 11.55 -9.41 -16.73
N LEU A 114 12.52 -8.51 -16.55
CA LEU A 114 12.29 -7.06 -16.64
C LEU A 114 11.82 -6.61 -18.02
N THR A 115 12.36 -7.22 -19.09
CA THR A 115 11.88 -6.97 -20.46
C THR A 115 10.42 -7.38 -20.63
N GLN A 116 10.01 -8.49 -20.01
CA GLN A 116 8.63 -8.98 -20.06
C GLN A 116 7.68 -8.07 -19.28
N SER A 117 8.07 -7.59 -18.09
CA SER A 117 7.27 -6.62 -17.31
C SER A 117 6.97 -5.35 -18.10
N CYS A 118 7.88 -4.94 -19.00
CA CYS A 118 7.71 -3.78 -19.86
C CYS A 118 6.82 -3.97 -21.09
N ARG A 119 6.34 -5.19 -21.38
CA ARG A 119 5.46 -5.40 -22.55
C ARG A 119 4.03 -4.92 -22.30
N SER A 120 3.64 -4.81 -21.03
CA SER A 120 2.29 -4.40 -20.60
C SER A 120 2.18 -2.93 -20.20
N GLY A 121 3.28 -2.16 -20.19
CA GLY A 121 3.29 -0.77 -19.72
C GLY A 121 4.56 0.00 -20.14
N ALA A 122 4.59 1.30 -19.86
CA ALA A 122 5.77 2.12 -20.12
C ALA A 122 6.80 1.94 -19.01
N CYS A 123 7.97 1.37 -19.34
CA CYS A 123 9.09 1.32 -18.43
C CYS A 123 9.92 2.61 -18.50
N PRO A 124 10.61 2.99 -17.40
CA PRO A 124 11.47 4.16 -17.39
C PRO A 124 12.75 3.95 -18.22
N TRP A 125 13.09 2.70 -18.57
CA TRP A 125 14.22 2.32 -19.41
C TRP A 125 13.80 1.93 -20.83
N THR A 126 14.70 2.17 -21.78
CA THR A 126 14.55 1.78 -23.19
C THR A 126 15.21 0.44 -23.51
N ALA A 127 16.20 0.01 -22.72
CA ALA A 127 16.85 -1.28 -22.88
C ALA A 127 17.33 -1.89 -21.55
N VAL A 128 17.31 -3.23 -21.50
CA VAL A 128 17.85 -4.05 -20.41
C VAL A 128 18.77 -5.11 -21.01
N GLN A 129 19.98 -5.25 -20.47
CA GLN A 129 20.99 -6.19 -20.97
C GLN A 129 21.70 -6.90 -19.82
N ALA A 130 22.04 -8.17 -20.03
CA ALA A 130 22.91 -8.92 -19.13
C ALA A 130 24.37 -8.82 -19.62
N VAL A 131 25.28 -8.48 -18.72
CA VAL A 131 26.73 -8.41 -18.97
C VAL A 131 27.45 -9.15 -17.84
N GLY A 132 27.79 -10.43 -18.08
CA GLY A 132 28.26 -11.32 -17.02
C GLY A 132 27.19 -11.46 -15.93
N GLN A 133 27.56 -11.31 -14.65
CA GLN A 133 26.61 -11.36 -13.52
C GLN A 133 25.97 -9.98 -13.20
N THR A 134 25.94 -9.06 -14.16
CA THR A 134 25.40 -7.70 -13.98
C THR A 134 24.26 -7.45 -14.96
N VAL A 135 23.20 -6.80 -14.49
CA VAL A 135 22.13 -6.28 -15.34
C VAL A 135 22.33 -4.79 -15.53
N VAL A 136 22.30 -4.37 -16.79
CA VAL A 136 22.48 -2.98 -17.22
C VAL A 136 21.16 -2.47 -17.78
N LEU A 137 20.65 -1.39 -17.21
CA LEU A 137 19.47 -0.67 -17.69
C LEU A 137 19.89 0.68 -18.27
N THR A 138 19.34 1.04 -19.43
CA THR A 138 19.62 2.32 -20.10
C THR A 138 18.34 3.02 -20.52
N SER A 139 18.35 4.35 -20.49
CA SER A 139 17.22 5.19 -20.92
C SER A 139 17.68 6.45 -21.64
N ASP A 140 16.77 7.02 -22.42
CA ASP A 140 16.95 8.32 -23.06
C ASP A 140 16.75 9.48 -22.07
N SER A 141 16.08 9.23 -20.94
CA SER A 141 15.88 10.19 -19.85
C SER A 141 16.57 9.73 -18.56
N PRO A 142 16.97 10.63 -17.65
CA PRO A 142 17.48 10.26 -16.34
C PRO A 142 16.49 9.41 -15.56
N MET A 143 16.97 8.40 -14.84
CA MET A 143 16.16 7.56 -13.96
C MET A 143 16.66 7.64 -12.50
N PRO A 144 16.47 8.77 -11.80
CA PRO A 144 16.98 8.98 -10.43
C PRO A 144 16.44 7.94 -9.43
N ASP A 145 15.16 7.59 -9.58
CA ASP A 145 14.43 6.75 -8.63
C ASP A 145 14.38 5.28 -9.04
N LEU A 146 15.18 4.87 -10.04
CA LEU A 146 15.15 3.50 -10.57
C LEU A 146 15.33 2.42 -9.48
N PRO A 147 16.24 2.57 -8.50
CA PRO A 147 16.36 1.59 -7.43
C PRO A 147 15.10 1.45 -6.57
N ALA A 148 14.29 2.50 -6.40
CA ALA A 148 13.05 2.41 -5.65
C ALA A 148 11.95 1.75 -6.50
N GLN A 149 11.86 2.13 -7.78
CA GLN A 149 10.91 1.53 -8.72
C GLN A 149 11.12 0.02 -8.86
N LEU A 150 12.36 -0.46 -8.94
CA LEU A 150 12.68 -1.90 -9.02
C LEU A 150 12.32 -2.71 -7.77
N ALA A 151 11.81 -2.08 -6.70
CA ALA A 151 11.24 -2.74 -5.53
C ALA A 151 9.72 -2.95 -5.63
N ARG A 152 9.03 -2.31 -6.60
CA ARG A 152 7.58 -2.42 -6.81
C ARG A 152 7.20 -3.82 -7.28
N ALA A 153 5.99 -4.25 -6.92
CA ALA A 153 5.52 -5.60 -7.20
C ALA A 153 5.55 -5.96 -8.70
N GLU A 154 5.33 -4.96 -9.56
CA GLU A 154 5.34 -5.11 -11.03
C GLU A 154 6.70 -5.50 -11.62
N PHE A 155 7.80 -5.15 -10.95
CA PHE A 155 9.17 -5.42 -11.38
C PHE A 155 9.85 -6.56 -10.62
N LEU A 156 9.10 -7.30 -9.78
CA LEU A 156 9.61 -8.51 -9.15
C LEU A 156 10.01 -9.54 -10.20
N ILE A 157 11.11 -10.25 -9.94
CA ILE A 157 11.72 -11.16 -10.89
C ILE A 157 10.99 -12.49 -10.86
N ALA A 158 10.40 -12.83 -11.99
CA ALA A 158 9.74 -14.09 -12.26
C ALA A 158 10.41 -14.84 -13.41
N HIS A 159 10.46 -16.17 -13.28
CA HIS A 159 10.82 -17.13 -14.32
C HIS A 159 9.56 -17.92 -14.73
N SER A 160 9.58 -18.55 -15.90
CA SER A 160 8.55 -19.52 -16.26
C SER A 160 9.13 -20.91 -16.03
N ASP A 161 8.53 -21.68 -15.14
CA ASP A 161 8.99 -23.04 -14.85
C ASP A 161 8.82 -23.97 -16.06
N THR A 162 9.23 -25.23 -15.87
CA THR A 162 9.09 -26.29 -16.90
C THR A 162 7.66 -26.56 -17.36
N GLN A 163 6.65 -26.12 -16.62
CA GLN A 163 5.21 -26.27 -16.92
C GLN A 163 4.59 -24.97 -17.45
N GLY A 164 5.37 -23.89 -17.56
CA GLY A 164 4.92 -22.56 -17.98
C GLY A 164 4.21 -21.75 -16.91
N ALA A 165 4.27 -22.17 -15.64
CA ALA A 165 3.75 -21.41 -14.51
C ALA A 165 4.78 -20.35 -14.05
N PRO A 166 4.32 -19.20 -13.51
CA PRO A 166 5.22 -18.20 -12.96
C PRO A 166 5.89 -18.74 -11.69
N ASP A 167 7.22 -18.75 -11.71
CA ASP A 167 8.08 -19.15 -10.59
C ASP A 167 8.94 -17.98 -10.13
N GLY A 168 9.33 -17.98 -8.85
CA GLY A 168 10.01 -16.86 -8.22
C GLY A 168 11.15 -17.30 -7.31
N THR A 169 11.77 -16.33 -6.64
CA THR A 169 12.89 -16.54 -5.70
C THR A 169 12.48 -16.26 -4.26
N GLY A 170 11.21 -15.95 -4.03
CA GLY A 170 10.69 -15.41 -2.78
C GLY A 170 10.69 -16.37 -1.60
N VAL A 171 10.25 -15.83 -0.47
CA VAL A 171 10.31 -16.45 0.86
C VAL A 171 9.27 -17.58 1.06
N PHE A 172 8.21 -17.60 0.25
CA PHE A 172 7.26 -18.71 0.18
C PHE A 172 7.07 -19.21 -1.26
N GLN A 173 6.74 -20.49 -1.40
CA GLN A 173 6.47 -21.16 -2.67
C GLN A 173 4.99 -21.51 -2.78
N VAL A 174 4.41 -21.42 -3.97
CA VAL A 174 3.00 -21.80 -4.19
C VAL A 174 2.88 -23.33 -4.10
N THR A 175 2.03 -23.83 -3.21
CA THR A 175 1.79 -25.29 -3.07
C THR A 175 0.49 -25.73 -3.70
N GLY A 176 -0.48 -24.82 -3.85
CA GLY A 176 -1.71 -25.12 -4.57
C GLY A 176 -2.78 -24.05 -4.44
N PHE A 177 -3.81 -24.22 -5.28
CA PHE A 177 -5.02 -23.43 -5.25
C PHE A 177 -6.23 -24.37 -5.22
N ALA A 178 -6.97 -24.36 -4.12
CA ALA A 178 -8.13 -25.23 -3.94
C ALA A 178 -9.26 -24.48 -3.23
N ASN A 179 -10.49 -24.60 -3.74
CA ASN A 179 -11.68 -24.00 -3.14
C ASN A 179 -11.55 -22.48 -2.88
N GLY A 180 -10.80 -21.77 -3.72
CA GLY A 180 -10.55 -20.34 -3.55
C GLY A 180 -9.46 -19.99 -2.53
N VAL A 181 -8.79 -20.98 -1.91
CA VAL A 181 -7.66 -20.78 -1.00
C VAL A 181 -6.36 -20.98 -1.75
N MET A 182 -5.44 -20.02 -1.65
CA MET A 182 -4.06 -20.15 -2.12
C MET A 182 -3.17 -20.54 -0.95
N ALA A 183 -2.51 -21.68 -1.08
CA ALA A 183 -1.62 -22.21 -0.06
C ALA A 183 -0.17 -21.99 -0.48
N PHE A 184 0.63 -21.51 0.46
CA PHE A 184 2.04 -21.23 0.30
C PHE A 184 2.83 -21.95 1.40
N ALA A 185 3.99 -22.52 1.07
CA ALA A 185 4.89 -23.13 2.03
C ALA A 185 6.20 -22.34 2.12
N ALA A 186 6.81 -22.32 3.31
CA ALA A 186 8.08 -21.66 3.54
C ALA A 186 9.16 -22.22 2.60
N ASN A 187 9.94 -21.32 2.00
CA ASN A 187 11.14 -21.71 1.28
C ASN A 187 12.28 -21.90 2.28
N ASP A 188 12.58 -23.16 2.64
CA ASP A 188 13.61 -23.51 3.62
C ASP A 188 15.01 -23.03 3.18
N ASP A 189 15.26 -22.99 1.87
CA ASP A 189 16.52 -22.57 1.26
C ASP A 189 16.52 -21.09 0.82
N TYR A 190 15.59 -20.28 1.34
CA TYR A 190 15.49 -18.87 0.98
C TYR A 190 16.79 -18.11 1.25
N TRP A 191 17.26 -17.37 0.25
CA TRP A 191 18.57 -16.73 0.25
C TRP A 191 18.75 -15.68 1.36
N ASN A 192 17.65 -15.13 1.90
CA ASN A 192 17.65 -14.14 2.98
C ASN A 192 17.25 -14.74 4.35
N GLY A 193 17.22 -16.06 4.46
CA GLY A 193 16.88 -16.78 5.69
C GLY A 193 15.40 -17.15 5.80
N ARG A 194 15.14 -18.37 6.25
CA ARG A 194 13.80 -18.96 6.35
C ARG A 194 12.80 -18.10 7.16
N PRO A 195 11.54 -17.95 6.70
CA PRO A 195 10.50 -17.30 7.49
C PRO A 195 10.13 -18.09 8.75
N PHE A 196 9.55 -17.42 9.74
CA PHE A 196 9.16 -18.08 11.00
C PHE A 196 8.00 -19.05 10.81
N VAL A 197 6.96 -18.66 10.07
CA VAL A 197 5.81 -19.53 9.77
C VAL A 197 6.15 -20.57 8.70
N ASP A 198 5.54 -21.76 8.80
CA ASP A 198 5.75 -22.86 7.84
C ASP A 198 4.89 -22.69 6.59
N ALA A 199 3.74 -22.04 6.73
CA ALA A 199 2.80 -21.86 5.63
C ALA A 199 1.98 -20.58 5.77
N VAL A 200 1.51 -20.09 4.63
CA VAL A 200 0.52 -19.00 4.52
C VAL A 200 -0.65 -19.50 3.71
N GLU A 201 -1.88 -19.24 4.17
CA GLU A 201 -3.11 -19.46 3.41
C GLU A 201 -3.75 -18.11 3.11
N LEU A 202 -3.90 -17.75 1.83
CA LEU A 202 -4.62 -16.54 1.41
C LEU A 202 -6.02 -16.91 0.94
N ARG A 203 -7.04 -16.28 1.53
CA ARG A 203 -8.45 -16.44 1.16
C ARG A 203 -9.03 -15.11 0.65
N PRO A 204 -9.00 -14.87 -0.67
CA PRO A 204 -9.58 -13.67 -1.27
C PRO A 204 -11.10 -13.70 -1.31
N ARG A 205 -11.70 -12.57 -1.71
CA ARG A 205 -13.14 -12.41 -1.97
C ARG A 205 -14.01 -12.77 -0.76
N ARG A 206 -13.51 -12.53 0.45
CA ARG A 206 -14.25 -12.70 1.72
C ARG A 206 -14.89 -11.37 2.12
N SER A 207 -16.15 -11.38 2.54
CA SER A 207 -16.81 -10.18 3.05
C SER A 207 -16.20 -9.75 4.39
N ILE A 208 -16.17 -8.45 4.74
CA ILE A 208 -15.62 -8.01 6.04
C ILE A 208 -16.30 -8.71 7.21
N ARG A 209 -17.62 -8.92 7.13
CA ARG A 209 -18.38 -9.59 8.18
C ARG A 209 -17.90 -11.02 8.41
N ASP A 210 -17.66 -11.77 7.32
CA ASP A 210 -17.17 -13.14 7.41
C ASP A 210 -15.73 -13.15 7.92
N GLN A 211 -14.88 -12.25 7.42
CA GLN A 211 -13.50 -12.10 7.88
C GLN A 211 -13.43 -11.88 9.40
N TRP A 212 -14.23 -10.94 9.93
CA TRP A 212 -14.23 -10.62 11.35
C TRP A 212 -14.81 -11.73 12.23
N LEU A 213 -15.84 -12.44 11.72
CA LEU A 213 -16.34 -13.64 12.37
C LEU A 213 -15.24 -14.70 12.45
N ASP A 214 -14.58 -14.99 11.33
CA ASP A 214 -13.51 -15.99 11.25
C ASP A 214 -12.30 -15.62 12.12
N LEU A 215 -11.96 -14.33 12.23
CA LEU A 215 -10.96 -13.86 13.18
C LEU A 215 -11.39 -14.17 14.63
N SER A 216 -12.65 -13.86 14.99
CA SER A 216 -13.16 -14.05 16.37
C SER A 216 -13.22 -15.51 16.81
N ILE A 217 -13.43 -16.45 15.87
CA ILE A 217 -13.47 -17.90 16.14
C ILE A 217 -12.14 -18.61 15.82
N GLY A 218 -11.08 -17.86 15.49
CA GLY A 218 -9.74 -18.40 15.22
C GLY A 218 -9.56 -19.13 13.89
N ARG A 219 -10.46 -18.92 12.92
CA ARG A 219 -10.35 -19.45 11.54
C ARG A 219 -9.51 -18.57 10.62
N ALA A 220 -9.33 -17.30 10.98
CA ALA A 220 -8.42 -16.36 10.33
C ALA A 220 -7.44 -15.79 11.38
N ASP A 221 -6.26 -15.40 10.92
CA ASP A 221 -5.20 -14.79 11.74
C ASP A 221 -4.96 -13.32 11.42
N LEU A 222 -5.22 -12.95 10.18
CA LEU A 222 -5.02 -11.61 9.69
C LEU A 222 -6.14 -11.26 8.72
N VAL A 223 -6.83 -10.15 8.99
CA VAL A 223 -7.96 -9.69 8.17
C VAL A 223 -7.89 -8.19 7.95
N GLN A 224 -8.48 -7.72 6.85
CA GLN A 224 -8.52 -6.30 6.55
C GLN A 224 -9.55 -5.58 7.43
N VAL A 225 -9.21 -4.35 7.83
CA VAL A 225 -10.12 -3.43 8.51
C VAL A 225 -10.29 -2.21 7.62
N PRO A 226 -11.46 -2.03 6.97
CA PRO A 226 -11.72 -0.82 6.22
C PRO A 226 -11.61 0.41 7.12
N PRO A 227 -11.10 1.55 6.63
CA PRO A 227 -10.88 2.74 7.44
C PRO A 227 -12.13 3.14 8.23
N GLN A 228 -13.29 3.23 7.58
CA GLN A 228 -14.56 3.62 8.21
C GLN A 228 -15.02 2.70 9.35
N MET A 229 -14.47 1.48 9.46
CA MET A 229 -14.79 0.50 10.50
C MET A 229 -13.74 0.42 11.61
N LEU A 230 -12.68 1.23 11.57
CA LEU A 230 -11.61 1.24 12.58
C LEU A 230 -12.12 1.40 14.01
N HIS A 231 -12.99 2.38 14.25
CA HIS A 231 -13.60 2.58 15.57
C HIS A 231 -14.42 1.37 16.03
N GLN A 232 -15.13 0.72 15.10
CA GLN A 232 -15.92 -0.48 15.41
C GLN A 232 -15.01 -1.65 15.80
N ALA A 233 -13.91 -1.86 15.05
CA ALA A 233 -12.94 -2.91 15.36
C ALA A 233 -12.32 -2.71 16.75
N GLN A 234 -11.98 -1.47 17.11
CA GLN A 234 -11.49 -1.10 18.44
C GLN A 234 -12.53 -1.37 19.55
N GLN A 235 -13.80 -1.04 19.31
CA GLN A 235 -14.90 -1.33 20.24
C GLN A 235 -15.14 -2.83 20.43
N GLN A 236 -14.83 -3.64 19.42
CA GLN A 236 -14.87 -5.10 19.49
C GLN A 236 -13.57 -5.70 20.08
N HIS A 237 -12.68 -4.87 20.61
CA HIS A 237 -11.40 -5.27 21.21
C HIS A 237 -10.49 -6.05 20.25
N MET A 238 -10.61 -5.83 18.94
CA MET A 238 -9.68 -6.39 17.97
C MET A 238 -8.31 -5.73 18.13
N ALA A 239 -7.23 -6.52 18.05
CA ALA A 239 -5.88 -5.99 17.93
C ALA A 239 -5.69 -5.47 16.51
N VAL A 240 -5.68 -4.15 16.34
CA VAL A 240 -5.58 -3.50 15.02
C VAL A 240 -4.26 -2.77 14.88
N THR A 241 -3.57 -3.00 13.76
CA THR A 241 -2.40 -2.24 13.32
C THR A 241 -2.81 -1.36 12.14
N VAL A 242 -2.41 -0.08 12.17
CA VAL A 242 -2.79 0.94 11.19
C VAL A 242 -1.52 1.56 10.62
N SER A 243 -1.48 1.77 9.30
CA SER A 243 -0.38 2.46 8.62
C SER A 243 -0.54 3.98 8.67
N GLU A 244 0.49 4.70 8.22
CA GLU A 244 0.32 6.08 7.76
C GLU A 244 -0.67 6.12 6.57
N PRO A 245 -1.24 7.28 6.21
CA PRO A 245 -2.08 7.41 5.04
C PRO A 245 -1.32 7.11 3.74
N VAL A 246 -1.72 6.04 3.05
CA VAL A 246 -1.02 5.46 1.89
C VAL A 246 -1.96 5.15 0.72
N GLU A 247 -3.26 5.39 0.86
CA GLU A 247 -4.25 5.24 -0.23
C GLU A 247 -4.91 6.58 -0.56
N LEU A 248 -4.70 7.08 -1.78
CA LEU A 248 -5.34 8.28 -2.29
C LEU A 248 -6.70 7.94 -2.89
N VAL A 249 -7.75 8.55 -2.34
CA VAL A 249 -9.07 8.59 -2.94
C VAL A 249 -9.18 9.85 -3.80
N ALA A 250 -9.40 9.68 -5.10
CA ALA A 250 -9.48 10.79 -6.05
C ALA A 250 -10.54 10.55 -7.14
N LEU A 251 -11.08 11.63 -7.70
CA LEU A 251 -11.89 11.54 -8.92
C LEU A 251 -11.00 11.69 -10.15
N GLN A 252 -11.17 10.79 -11.11
CA GLN A 252 -10.65 10.92 -12.46
C GLN A 252 -11.79 11.37 -13.38
N LEU A 253 -11.65 12.54 -13.99
CA LEU A 253 -12.64 13.16 -14.86
C LEU A 253 -12.21 13.00 -16.32
N SER A 254 -13.15 12.65 -17.19
CA SER A 254 -12.91 12.59 -18.62
C SER A 254 -12.50 13.96 -19.17
N ALA A 255 -11.41 14.00 -19.94
CA ALA A 255 -10.99 15.19 -20.69
C ALA A 255 -11.81 15.40 -21.98
N THR A 256 -12.79 14.55 -22.24
CA THR A 256 -13.61 14.55 -23.46
C THR A 256 -15.10 14.57 -23.11
N GLY A 257 -15.97 14.57 -24.13
CA GLY A 257 -17.41 14.49 -23.92
C GLY A 257 -17.98 15.66 -23.12
N ALA A 258 -18.82 15.36 -22.13
CA ALA A 258 -19.51 16.34 -21.30
C ALA A 258 -18.57 17.20 -20.45
N LEU A 259 -17.37 16.69 -20.16
CA LEU A 259 -16.36 17.34 -19.32
C LEU A 259 -15.14 17.84 -20.14
N ALA A 260 -15.28 17.95 -21.46
CA ALA A 260 -14.24 18.51 -22.32
C ALA A 260 -13.83 19.94 -21.93
N ASN A 261 -14.81 20.76 -21.50
CA ASN A 261 -14.56 22.12 -21.04
C ASN A 261 -13.88 22.13 -19.65
N PRO A 262 -12.66 22.70 -19.52
CA PRO A 262 -11.95 22.78 -18.23
C PRO A 262 -12.75 23.48 -17.13
N LYS A 263 -13.58 24.47 -17.47
CA LYS A 263 -14.43 25.17 -16.49
C LYS A 263 -15.49 24.25 -15.86
N LEU A 264 -15.98 23.26 -16.60
CA LEU A 264 -16.91 22.27 -16.06
C LEU A 264 -16.20 21.31 -15.10
N ARG A 265 -14.95 20.95 -15.38
CA ARG A 265 -14.13 20.13 -14.46
C ARG A 265 -13.78 20.89 -13.18
N GLU A 266 -13.42 22.16 -13.30
CA GLU A 266 -13.24 23.05 -12.14
C GLU A 266 -14.54 23.16 -11.32
N ALA A 267 -15.69 23.33 -11.98
CA ALA A 267 -16.98 23.36 -11.29
C ALA A 267 -17.31 22.05 -10.55
N VAL A 268 -17.00 20.89 -11.14
CA VAL A 268 -17.11 19.59 -10.48
C VAL A 268 -16.21 19.54 -9.25
N ALA A 269 -14.94 19.93 -9.37
CA ALA A 269 -13.98 19.90 -8.27
C ALA A 269 -14.39 20.79 -7.08
N LEU A 270 -14.96 21.97 -7.35
CA LEU A 270 -15.45 22.92 -6.34
C LEU A 270 -16.79 22.50 -5.70
N ALA A 271 -17.58 21.68 -6.39
CA ALA A 271 -18.86 21.21 -5.88
C ALA A 271 -18.69 20.12 -4.79
N VAL A 272 -17.61 19.34 -4.86
CA VAL A 272 -17.38 18.19 -3.97
C VAL A 272 -17.14 18.61 -2.53
N ASP A 273 -17.88 18.01 -1.61
CA ASP A 273 -17.76 18.24 -0.17
C ASP A 273 -16.87 17.19 0.48
N ARG A 274 -15.55 17.42 0.46
CA ARG A 274 -14.55 16.53 1.09
C ARG A 274 -14.78 16.36 2.58
N SER A 275 -15.26 17.41 3.26
CA SER A 275 -15.57 17.37 4.70
C SER A 275 -16.74 16.43 4.99
N ALA A 276 -17.77 16.40 4.15
CA ALA A 276 -18.88 15.45 4.30
C ALA A 276 -18.41 14.01 4.07
N LEU A 277 -17.55 13.77 3.08
CA LEU A 277 -16.96 12.44 2.85
C LEU A 277 -16.16 11.97 4.06
N TYR A 278 -15.25 12.81 4.55
CA TYR A 278 -14.43 12.55 5.72
C TYR A 278 -15.24 12.22 6.97
N ASN A 279 -16.22 13.08 7.31
CA ASN A 279 -16.98 12.94 8.55
C ASN A 279 -18.00 11.80 8.51
N VAL A 280 -18.69 11.61 7.37
CA VAL A 280 -19.86 10.73 7.29
C VAL A 280 -19.51 9.36 6.72
N ILE A 281 -18.75 9.33 5.62
CA ILE A 281 -18.42 8.07 4.93
C ILE A 281 -17.22 7.40 5.60
N PHE A 282 -16.13 8.15 5.77
CA PHE A 282 -14.88 7.63 6.32
C PHE A 282 -14.75 7.78 7.84
N GLN A 283 -15.79 8.25 8.53
CA GLN A 283 -15.86 8.29 10.01
C GLN A 283 -14.64 8.96 10.68
N LYS A 284 -14.16 10.04 10.07
CA LYS A 284 -12.98 10.83 10.47
C LYS A 284 -11.64 10.08 10.39
N GLN A 285 -11.55 9.07 9.54
CA GLN A 285 -10.31 8.35 9.27
C GLN A 285 -9.64 8.92 8.03
N GLY A 286 -8.32 9.02 8.07
CA GLY A 286 -7.51 9.62 7.01
C GLY A 286 -7.39 11.14 7.09
N GLU A 287 -6.96 11.75 5.99
CA GLU A 287 -6.63 13.16 5.87
C GLU A 287 -7.30 13.77 4.64
N ILE A 288 -7.95 14.93 4.79
CA ILE A 288 -8.51 15.66 3.65
C ILE A 288 -7.36 16.28 2.85
N THR A 289 -7.39 16.13 1.52
CA THR A 289 -6.35 16.68 0.65
C THR A 289 -6.91 17.25 -0.66
N ALA A 290 -6.15 18.17 -1.25
CA ALA A 290 -6.26 18.57 -2.65
C ALA A 290 -4.94 18.36 -3.42
N SER A 291 -3.98 17.67 -2.79
CA SER A 291 -2.68 17.28 -3.33
C SER A 291 -2.67 15.78 -3.68
N LEU A 292 -1.90 15.41 -4.69
CA LEU A 292 -1.55 14.04 -5.06
C LEU A 292 -0.59 13.39 -4.08
N LEU A 293 0.11 14.14 -3.22
CA LEU A 293 1.05 13.60 -2.24
C LEU A 293 0.57 13.91 -0.82
N PRO A 294 0.86 13.04 0.16
CA PRO A 294 0.58 13.34 1.56
C PRO A 294 1.55 14.40 2.08
N GLU A 295 1.11 15.21 3.05
CA GLU A 295 1.91 16.29 3.64
C GLU A 295 3.21 15.76 4.27
N ALA A 296 3.13 14.61 4.94
CA ALA A 296 4.28 13.95 5.56
C ALA A 296 5.41 13.63 4.56
N LEU A 297 5.07 13.47 3.27
CA LEU A 297 6.02 13.15 2.22
C LEU A 297 6.46 14.38 1.43
N SER A 298 5.53 15.25 1.05
CA SER A 298 5.80 16.39 0.16
C SER A 298 6.27 17.65 0.91
N GLY A 299 5.80 17.87 2.14
CA GLY A 299 6.00 19.10 2.91
C GLY A 299 5.39 20.36 2.29
N TYR A 300 4.54 20.22 1.26
CA TYR A 300 3.88 21.34 0.58
C TYR A 300 2.39 21.10 0.28
N ALA A 301 1.86 19.90 0.59
CA ALA A 301 0.48 19.53 0.28
C ALA A 301 -0.54 20.52 0.87
N PHE A 302 -0.22 21.13 2.01
CA PHE A 302 -1.04 22.18 2.64
C PHE A 302 -1.28 23.42 1.75
N LEU A 303 -0.48 23.64 0.70
CA LEU A 303 -0.67 24.73 -0.25
C LEU A 303 -1.86 24.50 -1.21
N PHE A 304 -2.34 23.25 -1.31
CA PHE A 304 -3.51 22.90 -2.10
C PHE A 304 -4.77 23.03 -1.24
N ALA A 305 -5.55 24.09 -1.49
CA ALA A 305 -6.78 24.35 -0.75
C ALA A 305 -7.89 23.34 -1.13
N PRO A 306 -8.42 22.54 -0.17
CA PRO A 306 -9.47 21.54 -0.44
C PRO A 306 -10.89 22.12 -0.40
N ASP A 307 -11.02 23.44 -0.37
CA ASP A 307 -12.26 24.15 -0.07
C ASP A 307 -13.37 23.90 -1.11
N ARG A 308 -14.59 23.75 -0.60
CA ARG A 308 -15.82 23.68 -1.38
C ARG A 308 -16.34 25.09 -1.66
N ASP A 309 -16.62 25.41 -2.91
CA ASP A 309 -17.29 26.66 -3.31
C ASP A 309 -18.45 26.36 -4.27
N LEU A 310 -19.63 26.13 -3.67
CA LEU A 310 -20.83 25.81 -4.42
C LEU A 310 -21.28 26.96 -5.33
N ASN A 311 -21.09 28.21 -4.90
CA ASN A 311 -21.52 29.38 -5.67
C ASN A 311 -20.67 29.52 -6.93
N ARG A 312 -19.36 29.38 -6.80
CA ARG A 312 -18.44 29.38 -7.95
C ARG A 312 -18.66 28.18 -8.85
N ALA A 313 -18.93 26.99 -8.30
CA ALA A 313 -19.29 25.81 -9.09
C ALA A 313 -20.54 26.06 -9.96
N VAL A 314 -21.60 26.63 -9.38
CA VAL A 314 -22.84 26.97 -10.11
C VAL A 314 -22.57 28.03 -11.20
N ALA A 315 -21.74 29.04 -10.90
CA ALA A 315 -21.38 30.07 -11.85
C ALA A 315 -20.56 29.53 -13.03
N LEU A 316 -19.58 28.66 -12.76
CA LEU A 316 -18.70 28.05 -13.78
C LEU A 316 -19.42 27.04 -14.67
N ARG A 317 -20.39 26.30 -14.13
CA ARG A 317 -21.26 25.42 -14.92
C ARG A 317 -22.02 26.19 -16.00
N GLY A 318 -22.47 27.40 -15.68
CA GLY A 318 -23.36 28.20 -16.52
C GLY A 318 -24.76 27.57 -16.61
N GLY A 319 -25.80 28.37 -16.85
CA GLY A 319 -27.20 27.90 -16.91
C GLY A 319 -27.56 26.98 -18.10
N ALA A 320 -26.57 26.40 -18.79
CA ALA A 320 -26.81 25.51 -19.91
C ALA A 320 -27.34 24.16 -19.43
N THR A 321 -28.31 23.59 -20.16
CA THR A 321 -28.78 22.22 -19.95
C THR A 321 -27.61 21.25 -20.13
N SER A 322 -27.07 20.72 -19.03
CA SER A 322 -25.98 19.74 -19.10
C SER A 322 -26.51 18.38 -19.57
N SER A 323 -25.69 17.67 -20.34
CA SER A 323 -25.81 16.22 -20.50
C SER A 323 -25.78 15.54 -19.12
N VAL A 324 -26.35 14.33 -19.06
CA VAL A 324 -26.25 13.50 -17.86
C VAL A 324 -24.79 13.05 -17.73
N LEU A 325 -24.15 13.40 -16.62
CA LEU A 325 -22.84 12.91 -16.22
C LEU A 325 -23.01 11.52 -15.61
N THR A 326 -22.25 10.57 -16.13
CA THR A 326 -22.15 9.22 -15.58
C THR A 326 -21.00 9.14 -14.58
N LEU A 327 -21.27 8.54 -13.43
CA LEU A 327 -20.33 8.39 -12.33
C LEU A 327 -20.19 6.91 -11.98
N ALA A 328 -18.98 6.44 -11.71
CA ALA A 328 -18.77 5.11 -11.15
C ALA A 328 -17.69 5.16 -10.07
N ALA A 329 -17.70 4.17 -9.18
CA ALA A 329 -16.56 3.87 -8.31
C ALA A 329 -15.81 2.67 -8.88
N GLU A 330 -14.48 2.69 -8.74
CA GLU A 330 -13.63 1.51 -8.92
C GLU A 330 -14.04 0.41 -7.92
N ASP A 331 -13.82 -0.85 -8.30
CA ASP A 331 -14.06 -1.99 -7.42
C ASP A 331 -13.12 -1.89 -6.21
N GLY A 332 -13.64 -1.41 -5.07
CA GLY A 332 -12.80 -1.13 -3.90
C GLY A 332 -13.56 -1.05 -2.57
N GLY A 333 -14.75 -1.66 -2.50
CA GLY A 333 -15.55 -1.76 -1.27
C GLY A 333 -16.84 -0.94 -1.29
N ALA A 334 -17.70 -1.17 -0.29
CA ALA A 334 -19.00 -0.49 -0.17
C ALA A 334 -18.85 1.01 0.14
N GLU A 335 -17.73 1.42 0.75
CA GLU A 335 -17.41 2.79 1.08
C GLU A 335 -17.22 3.68 -0.14
N LEU A 336 -16.56 3.20 -1.20
CA LEU A 336 -16.37 3.98 -2.42
C LEU A 336 -17.72 4.15 -3.15
N GLN A 337 -18.59 3.14 -3.09
CA GLN A 337 -19.95 3.24 -3.62
C GLN A 337 -20.76 4.31 -2.87
N LEU A 338 -20.70 4.34 -1.54
CA LEU A 338 -21.35 5.39 -0.74
C LEU A 338 -20.74 6.78 -0.99
N ALA A 339 -19.42 6.84 -1.19
CA ALA A 339 -18.72 8.09 -1.52
C ALA A 339 -19.14 8.63 -2.88
N ILE A 340 -19.20 7.81 -3.94
CA ILE A 340 -19.63 8.27 -5.27
C ILE A 340 -21.10 8.70 -5.27
N GLU A 341 -21.97 8.06 -4.48
CA GLU A 341 -23.36 8.49 -4.28
C GLU A 341 -23.46 9.85 -3.59
N ARG A 342 -22.64 10.09 -2.56
CA ARG A 342 -22.55 11.39 -1.89
C ARG A 342 -22.02 12.48 -2.84
N ILE A 343 -21.03 12.15 -3.67
CA ILE A 343 -20.49 13.06 -4.68
C ILE A 343 -21.56 13.39 -5.73
N ALA A 344 -22.31 12.40 -6.22
CA ALA A 344 -23.41 12.64 -7.15
C ALA A 344 -24.47 13.59 -6.56
N LEU A 345 -24.74 13.51 -5.26
CA LEU A 345 -25.61 14.48 -4.57
C LEU A 345 -25.00 15.89 -4.57
N ASN A 346 -23.71 16.03 -4.26
CA ASN A 346 -23.01 17.33 -4.32
C ASN A 346 -23.07 17.96 -5.72
N LEU A 347 -22.91 17.15 -6.77
CA LEU A 347 -23.03 17.62 -8.15
C LEU A 347 -24.46 18.07 -8.49
N ARG A 348 -25.48 17.36 -8.00
CA ARG A 348 -26.88 17.78 -8.17
C ARG A 348 -27.18 19.08 -7.44
N GLU A 349 -26.59 19.32 -6.26
CA GLU A 349 -26.68 20.61 -5.55
C GLU A 349 -26.06 21.76 -6.36
N ALA A 350 -24.95 21.50 -7.06
CA ALA A 350 -24.37 22.43 -8.04
C ALA A 350 -25.15 22.51 -9.37
N GLY A 351 -26.21 21.71 -9.49
CA GLY A 351 -27.15 21.67 -10.60
C GLY A 351 -26.69 20.82 -11.80
N PHE A 352 -25.68 19.98 -11.65
CA PHE A 352 -25.36 18.96 -12.66
C PHE A 352 -26.38 17.82 -12.64
N ARG A 353 -26.64 17.23 -13.80
CA ARG A 353 -27.42 15.98 -13.90
C ARG A 353 -26.47 14.80 -13.72
N ALA A 354 -26.36 14.26 -12.51
CA ALA A 354 -25.44 13.18 -12.17
C ALA A 354 -26.15 11.85 -11.93
N GLN A 355 -25.69 10.77 -12.58
CA GLN A 355 -26.19 9.41 -12.42
C GLN A 355 -25.04 8.46 -12.07
N VAL A 356 -25.21 7.70 -10.98
CA VAL A 356 -24.24 6.67 -10.57
C VAL A 356 -24.57 5.37 -11.29
N MET A 357 -23.56 4.77 -11.91
CA MET A 357 -23.61 3.45 -12.52
C MET A 357 -23.27 2.38 -11.48
N PRO A 358 -23.95 1.22 -11.49
CA PRO A 358 -23.55 0.09 -10.66
C PRO A 358 -22.16 -0.43 -11.07
N ALA A 359 -21.35 -0.85 -10.10
CA ALA A 359 -20.00 -1.38 -10.32
C ALA A 359 -19.94 -2.48 -11.41
N ALA A 360 -20.94 -3.37 -11.46
CA ALA A 360 -21.04 -4.46 -12.45
C ALA A 360 -21.27 -4.01 -13.91
N GLN A 361 -21.61 -2.74 -14.17
CA GLN A 361 -21.86 -2.18 -15.51
C GLN A 361 -20.71 -1.30 -16.02
N SER A 362 -19.62 -1.17 -15.26
CA SER A 362 -18.41 -0.41 -15.63
C SER A 362 -17.75 -0.90 -16.93
N GLY A 363 -18.07 -2.10 -17.41
CA GLY A 363 -17.64 -2.63 -18.71
C GLY A 363 -18.44 -2.14 -19.93
N GLN A 364 -19.53 -1.37 -19.78
CA GLN A 364 -20.37 -0.88 -20.90
C GLN A 364 -20.01 0.51 -21.43
N GLY A 365 -18.92 1.11 -20.96
CA GLY A 365 -18.42 2.41 -21.40
C GLY A 365 -17.70 3.13 -20.27
N GLN A 366 -16.64 3.89 -20.58
CA GLN A 366 -15.94 4.66 -19.55
C GLN A 366 -16.87 5.75 -18.99
N PRO A 367 -17.05 5.82 -17.66
CA PRO A 367 -17.86 6.86 -17.05
C PRO A 367 -17.21 8.23 -17.25
N ASP A 368 -18.02 9.30 -17.22
CA ASP A 368 -17.49 10.67 -17.27
C ASP A 368 -16.62 10.98 -16.04
N ILE A 369 -16.96 10.40 -14.89
CA ILE A 369 -16.26 10.54 -13.63
C ILE A 369 -16.07 9.16 -12.99
N LEU A 370 -14.82 8.79 -12.71
CA LEU A 370 -14.47 7.58 -11.99
C LEU A 370 -13.86 7.94 -10.63
N LEU A 371 -14.43 7.43 -9.54
CA LEU A 371 -13.80 7.49 -8.22
C LEU A 371 -12.83 6.32 -8.10
N ARG A 372 -11.56 6.65 -7.87
CA ARG A 372 -10.46 5.69 -7.80
C ARG A 372 -9.81 5.68 -6.43
N ARG A 373 -9.24 4.53 -6.08
CA ARG A 373 -8.37 4.36 -4.92
C ARG A 373 -6.99 3.93 -5.40
N VAL A 374 -6.01 4.80 -5.25
CA VAL A 374 -4.64 4.58 -5.69
C VAL A 374 -3.75 4.36 -4.47
N SER A 375 -2.98 3.29 -4.45
CA SER A 375 -2.01 3.03 -3.37
C SER A 375 -0.68 3.72 -3.69
N LEU A 376 -0.01 4.22 -2.68
CA LEU A 376 1.32 4.82 -2.76
C LEU A 376 2.35 3.86 -2.17
N GLU A 377 3.22 3.33 -3.02
CA GLU A 377 4.31 2.44 -2.61
C GLU A 377 5.61 3.22 -2.32
N GLU A 378 5.81 4.34 -3.01
CA GLU A 378 7.04 5.13 -2.93
C GLU A 378 7.09 6.05 -1.70
N THR A 379 8.30 6.19 -1.14
CA THR A 379 8.55 7.05 0.04
C THR A 379 9.51 8.21 -0.24
N GLN A 380 9.94 8.36 -1.49
CA GLN A 380 10.65 9.54 -1.96
C GLN A 380 9.67 10.42 -2.73
N ALA A 381 9.59 11.72 -2.40
CA ALA A 381 8.56 12.61 -2.94
C ALA A 381 8.56 12.70 -4.48
N GLY A 382 9.74 12.66 -5.12
CA GLY A 382 9.84 12.65 -6.58
C GLY A 382 9.31 11.36 -7.21
N ALA A 383 9.77 10.21 -6.71
CA ALA A 383 9.31 8.89 -7.14
C ALA A 383 7.80 8.73 -6.94
N ALA A 384 7.30 9.13 -5.76
CA ALA A 384 5.89 9.11 -5.40
C ALA A 384 5.04 9.99 -6.32
N LEU A 385 5.52 11.19 -6.68
CA LEU A 385 4.77 12.03 -7.62
C LEU A 385 4.67 11.36 -8.98
N ASN A 386 5.76 10.78 -9.47
CA ASN A 386 5.76 10.07 -10.75
C ASN A 386 4.84 8.84 -10.72
N GLU A 387 4.87 8.04 -9.64
CA GLU A 387 3.94 6.92 -9.42
C GLU A 387 2.47 7.38 -9.47
N MET A 388 2.14 8.46 -8.75
CA MET A 388 0.79 9.02 -8.76
C MET A 388 0.39 9.51 -10.17
N LEU A 389 1.27 10.21 -10.88
CA LEU A 389 1.00 10.66 -12.25
C LEU A 389 0.75 9.49 -13.21
N GLU A 390 1.57 8.43 -13.12
CA GLU A 390 1.45 7.20 -13.90
C GLU A 390 0.13 6.49 -13.62
N SER A 391 -0.28 6.43 -12.34
CA SER A 391 -1.55 5.82 -11.94
C SER A 391 -2.76 6.49 -12.63
N PHE A 392 -2.65 7.76 -13.00
CA PHE A 392 -3.66 8.53 -13.73
C PHE A 392 -3.36 8.68 -15.23
N GLY A 393 -2.42 7.92 -15.77
CA GLY A 393 -2.10 7.83 -17.19
C GLY A 393 -1.27 9.00 -17.74
N GLN A 394 -0.51 9.69 -16.89
CA GLN A 394 0.50 10.66 -17.32
C GLN A 394 1.91 10.14 -17.03
N HIS A 395 2.85 10.43 -17.92
CA HIS A 395 4.26 10.18 -17.63
C HIS A 395 4.82 11.31 -16.77
N GLY A 396 5.32 10.94 -15.58
CA GLY A 396 6.04 11.86 -14.72
C GLY A 396 7.40 12.23 -15.31
N THR A 397 7.78 13.51 -15.23
CA THR A 397 9.13 13.99 -15.56
C THR A 397 9.80 14.63 -14.35
N ALA A 398 9.17 14.53 -13.18
CA ALA A 398 9.67 15.13 -11.96
C ALA A 398 10.90 14.35 -11.49
N SER A 399 12.09 14.92 -11.71
CA SER A 399 13.35 14.37 -11.24
C SER A 399 13.88 15.22 -10.10
N GLY A 400 14.12 14.61 -8.94
CA GLY A 400 14.91 15.19 -7.86
C GLY A 400 14.15 15.61 -6.60
N THR A 401 14.92 16.08 -5.63
CA THR A 401 14.51 16.43 -4.26
C THR A 401 14.08 17.90 -4.12
N ASP A 402 14.02 18.68 -5.21
CA ASP A 402 13.59 20.07 -5.15
C ASP A 402 12.07 20.17 -4.93
N THR A 403 11.70 20.43 -3.69
CA THR A 403 10.32 20.65 -3.23
C THR A 403 9.57 21.67 -4.10
N ALA A 404 10.23 22.74 -4.57
CA ALA A 404 9.58 23.77 -5.38
C ALA A 404 9.34 23.33 -6.83
N ALA A 405 10.18 22.45 -7.37
CA ALA A 405 9.94 21.83 -8.67
C ALA A 405 8.79 20.83 -8.58
N LEU A 406 8.76 19.99 -7.54
CA LEU A 406 7.68 19.03 -7.27
C LEU A 406 6.33 19.71 -7.14
N TYR A 407 6.23 20.74 -6.30
CA TYR A 407 5.02 21.54 -6.15
C TYR A 407 4.52 22.11 -7.48
N ARG A 408 5.42 22.65 -8.32
CA ARG A 408 5.05 23.20 -9.64
C ARG A 408 4.54 22.11 -10.57
N ALA A 409 5.23 20.98 -10.66
CA ALA A 409 4.83 19.86 -11.50
C ALA A 409 3.43 19.34 -11.11
N GLU A 410 3.20 19.13 -9.82
CA GLU A 410 1.92 18.67 -9.30
C GLU A 410 0.80 19.69 -9.53
N ARG A 411 1.06 20.97 -9.22
CA ARG A 411 0.09 22.05 -9.45
C ARG A 411 -0.28 22.18 -10.93
N ASP A 412 0.69 22.10 -11.82
CA ASP A 412 0.46 22.22 -13.26
C ASP A 412 -0.35 21.02 -13.79
N PHE A 413 -0.14 19.82 -13.24
CA PHE A 413 -0.99 18.66 -13.52
C PHE A 413 -2.43 18.85 -13.01
N LEU A 414 -2.60 19.27 -11.76
CA LEU A 414 -3.91 19.44 -11.14
C LEU A 414 -4.71 20.62 -11.70
N ALA A 415 -4.06 21.62 -12.32
CA ALA A 415 -4.72 22.75 -12.98
C ALA A 415 -5.71 22.30 -14.07
N GLY A 416 -5.46 21.15 -14.69
CA GLY A 416 -6.36 20.56 -15.69
C GLY A 416 -7.67 20.02 -15.13
N HIS A 417 -7.76 19.80 -13.80
CA HIS A 417 -8.90 19.19 -13.09
C HIS A 417 -9.36 17.85 -13.69
N THR A 418 -8.47 17.14 -14.39
CA THR A 418 -8.70 15.74 -14.82
C THR A 418 -8.56 14.77 -13.65
N VAL A 419 -7.86 15.18 -12.60
CA VAL A 419 -7.80 14.50 -11.32
C VAL A 419 -8.18 15.47 -10.22
N VAL A 420 -9.04 15.03 -9.30
CA VAL A 420 -9.48 15.80 -8.14
C VAL A 420 -9.20 14.96 -6.88
N PRO A 421 -8.07 15.21 -6.19
CA PRO A 421 -7.76 14.55 -4.92
C PRO A 421 -8.83 14.87 -3.87
N LEU A 422 -9.18 13.88 -3.05
CA LEU A 422 -10.21 14.01 -2.03
C LEU A 422 -9.67 13.76 -0.63
N LEU A 423 -9.17 12.54 -0.37
CA LEU A 423 -8.68 12.12 0.93
C LEU A 423 -7.54 11.11 0.80
N TRP A 424 -6.60 11.15 1.73
CA TRP A 424 -5.67 10.06 1.99
C TRP A 424 -6.23 9.15 3.08
N LEU A 425 -6.20 7.83 2.88
CA LEU A 425 -6.67 6.83 3.82
C LEU A 425 -5.50 5.95 4.29
N PRO A 426 -5.48 5.55 5.58
CA PRO A 426 -4.55 4.55 6.04
C PRO A 426 -5.05 3.15 5.67
N ARG A 427 -4.13 2.19 5.61
CA ARG A 427 -4.46 0.76 5.62
C ARG A 427 -4.47 0.24 7.04
N ALA A 428 -5.37 -0.70 7.31
CA ALA A 428 -5.47 -1.30 8.62
C ALA A 428 -5.77 -2.79 8.57
N TRP A 429 -5.21 -3.49 9.54
CA TRP A 429 -5.26 -4.94 9.65
C TRP A 429 -5.60 -5.33 11.09
N ALA A 430 -6.58 -6.21 11.26
CA ALA A 430 -6.86 -6.85 12.53
C ALA A 430 -6.14 -8.19 12.59
N VAL A 431 -5.54 -8.44 13.75
CA VAL A 431 -4.59 -9.52 13.99
C VAL A 431 -5.10 -10.40 15.11
N SER A 432 -4.98 -11.72 14.96
CA SER A 432 -5.37 -12.66 16.02
C SER A 432 -4.36 -12.61 17.17
N GLU A 433 -4.80 -13.04 18.36
CA GLU A 433 -3.91 -13.16 19.52
C GLU A 433 -2.79 -14.19 19.34
N ARG A 434 -2.78 -14.98 18.25
CA ARG A 434 -1.73 -15.97 17.96
C ARG A 434 -0.55 -15.37 17.22
N VAL A 435 -0.75 -14.26 16.51
CA VAL A 435 0.31 -13.65 15.70
C VAL A 435 1.17 -12.74 16.57
N ARG A 436 2.47 -12.81 16.37
CA ARG A 436 3.49 -11.98 17.02
C ARG A 436 4.35 -11.31 15.95
N ASP A 437 4.91 -10.16 16.32
CA ASP A 437 5.90 -9.43 15.53
C ASP A 437 5.46 -9.00 14.11
N LEU A 438 4.15 -8.99 13.82
CA LEU A 438 3.63 -8.45 12.56
C LEU A 438 3.93 -6.96 12.45
N ARG A 439 4.54 -6.56 11.34
CA ARG A 439 4.79 -5.15 10.98
C ARG A 439 4.13 -4.82 9.66
N LEU A 440 3.80 -3.54 9.49
CA LEU A 440 3.42 -3.02 8.19
C LEU A 440 4.65 -2.47 7.48
N ALA A 441 4.74 -2.69 6.18
CA ALA A 441 5.68 -2.01 5.30
C ALA A 441 5.23 -0.54 5.10
N ALA A 442 6.06 0.24 4.42
CA ALA A 442 5.79 1.66 4.19
C ALA A 442 4.51 1.93 3.37
N ASP A 443 4.12 0.97 2.52
CA ASP A 443 2.88 0.96 1.72
C ASP A 443 1.65 0.45 2.50
N GLY A 444 1.80 0.22 3.82
CA GLY A 444 0.75 -0.32 4.69
C GLY A 444 0.44 -1.82 4.49
N SER A 445 1.20 -2.53 3.67
CA SER A 445 1.06 -3.98 3.49
C SER A 445 1.67 -4.76 4.67
N PRO A 446 1.09 -5.91 5.07
CA PRO A 446 1.61 -6.69 6.19
C PRO A 446 2.83 -7.53 5.78
N GLN A 447 3.92 -7.40 6.53
CA GLN A 447 5.15 -8.17 6.32
C GLN A 447 5.02 -9.56 6.95
N LEU A 448 4.58 -10.54 6.16
CA LEU A 448 4.30 -11.89 6.65
C LEU A 448 5.57 -12.73 6.91
N SER A 449 6.71 -12.39 6.30
CA SER A 449 7.99 -13.09 6.48
C SER A 449 8.52 -13.02 7.92
N ASP A 450 8.24 -11.89 8.59
CA ASP A 450 8.77 -11.56 9.91
C ASP A 450 7.78 -11.93 11.02
N ALA A 451 6.54 -12.29 10.66
CA ALA A 451 5.50 -12.68 11.59
C ALA A 451 5.75 -14.09 12.13
N ALA A 452 5.56 -14.26 13.44
CA ALA A 452 5.51 -15.57 14.07
C ALA A 452 4.07 -15.93 14.45
N SER A 453 3.72 -17.21 14.41
CA SER A 453 2.41 -17.72 14.83
C SER A 453 2.59 -18.69 15.99
N GLU A 454 1.88 -18.45 17.10
CA GLU A 454 1.79 -19.40 18.20
C GLU A 454 0.55 -20.28 17.97
N ASP A 455 0.75 -21.54 17.58
CA ASP A 455 -0.33 -22.51 17.62
C ASP A 455 -0.75 -22.75 19.07
N THR A 456 -2.01 -22.48 19.38
CA THR A 456 -2.63 -22.90 20.65
C THR A 456 -2.60 -24.42 20.70
N LYS A 457 -1.72 -24.96 21.53
CA LYS A 457 -1.70 -26.39 21.90
C LYS A 457 -3.02 -26.86 22.48
#